data_AF-A0A7W1AYR5-F1
#
_entry.id   AF-A0A7W1AYR5-F1
#
_cell.length_a   1.000
_cell.length_b   1.000
_cell.length_c   1.000
_cell.angle_alpha   90.00
_cell.angle_beta   90.00
_cell.angle_gamma   90.00
#
_symmetry.space_group_name_H-M   'P 1'
#
loop_
_entity.id
_entity.type
_entity.pdbx_description
1 polymer ?
#
loop_
_entity_poly.entity_id
_entity_poly.type
_entity_poly.pdbx_seq_one_letter_code
_entity_poly.pdbx_strand_id
1 'polypeptide(L)'
;MGLYEVSLFDFVLVTIVLGGGAAWLTGRATARTWSAWWKLVLYVVLLTIALRFIHFALFEGSFFLPPSTFGQALEFALVDFVVLMFAAVLGRKLTRSRQMARQYGFLHTAS
;
A
#
# COMPACT_ATOMS: atom_id res chain seq x y z
N MET A 1 25.88 12.04 1.96
CA MET A 1 24.52 12.10 2.54
C MET A 1 23.55 11.83 1.39
N GLY A 2 23.12 10.58 1.22
CA GLY A 2 22.23 10.19 0.12
C GLY A 2 20.77 10.47 0.48
N LEU A 3 19.89 10.58 -0.52
CA LEU A 3 18.46 10.89 -0.37
C LEU A 3 17.65 9.89 0.47
N TYR A 4 18.27 8.80 0.95
CA TYR A 4 17.65 7.76 1.74
C TYR A 4 18.59 7.35 2.87
N GLU A 5 18.02 7.21 4.07
CA GLU A 5 18.70 6.76 5.30
C GLU A 5 19.12 5.27 5.22
N VAL A 6 18.62 4.54 4.21
CA VAL A 6 18.76 3.09 4.01
C VAL A 6 19.17 2.77 2.57
N SER A 7 19.77 1.60 2.33
CA SER A 7 20.21 1.19 0.99
C SER A 7 19.04 1.16 0.00
N LEU A 8 19.26 1.59 -1.25
CA LEU A 8 18.28 1.50 -2.34
C LEU A 8 17.70 0.08 -2.48
N PHE A 9 18.51 -0.93 -2.16
CA PHE A 9 18.08 -2.32 -2.18
C PHE A 9 16.95 -2.60 -1.17
N ASP A 10 17.05 -2.08 0.04
CA ASP A 10 16.09 -2.32 1.12
C ASP A 10 14.75 -1.67 0.80
N PHE A 11 14.79 -0.46 0.23
CA PHE A 11 13.58 0.22 -0.26
C PHE A 11 12.88 -0.59 -1.35
N VAL A 12 13.61 -1.08 -2.35
CA VAL A 12 13.03 -1.87 -3.44
C VAL A 12 12.45 -3.19 -2.90
N LEU A 13 13.20 -3.91 -2.07
CA LEU A 13 12.76 -5.20 -1.54
C LEU A 13 11.55 -5.05 -0.61
N VAL A 14 11.63 -4.14 0.36
CA VAL A 14 10.64 -4.02 1.43
C VAL A 14 9.43 -3.22 0.97
N THR A 15 9.63 -2.03 0.40
CA THR A 15 8.50 -1.16 0.04
C THR A 15 7.87 -1.61 -1.28
N ILE A 16 8.66 -1.86 -2.33
CA ILE A 16 8.09 -2.16 -3.66
C ILE A 16 7.62 -3.62 -3.75
N VAL A 17 8.48 -4.58 -3.43
CA VAL A 17 8.14 -6.01 -3.61
C VAL A 17 7.18 -6.47 -2.52
N LEU A 18 7.60 -6.35 -1.25
CA LEU A 18 6.85 -6.90 -0.12
C LEU A 18 5.61 -6.03 0.19
N GLY A 19 5.83 -4.73 0.37
CA GLY A 19 4.81 -3.73 0.60
C GLY A 19 3.83 -3.60 -0.57
N GLY A 20 4.34 -3.34 -1.78
CA GLY A 20 3.52 -3.21 -2.97
C GLY A 20 2.71 -4.47 -3.28
N GLY A 21 3.29 -5.66 -3.09
CA GLY A 21 2.59 -6.93 -3.21
C GLY A 21 1.44 -7.06 -2.19
N ALA A 22 1.70 -6.78 -0.92
CA ALA A 22 0.68 -6.79 0.14
C ALA A 22 -0.43 -5.76 -0.10
N ALA A 23 -0.06 -4.56 -0.56
CA ALA A 23 -0.99 -3.48 -0.87
C ALA A 23 -1.89 -3.84 -2.06
N TRP A 24 -1.32 -4.42 -3.11
CA TRP A 24 -2.09 -4.95 -4.24
C TRP A 24 -3.10 -6.01 -3.81
N LEU A 25 -2.68 -6.99 -3.01
CA LEU A 25 -3.56 -8.03 -2.48
C LEU A 25 -4.67 -7.45 -1.60
N THR A 26 -4.36 -6.46 -0.78
CA THR A 26 -5.34 -5.68 0.02
C THR A 26 -6.36 -4.97 -0.88
N GLY A 27 -5.89 -4.32 -1.94
CA GLY A 27 -6.74 -3.71 -2.96
C GLY A 27 -7.71 -4.69 -3.60
N ARG A 28 -7.22 -5.88 -3.99
CA ARG A 28 -8.05 -6.95 -4.52
C ARG A 28 -9.06 -7.48 -3.50
N ALA A 29 -8.64 -7.70 -2.26
CA ALA A 29 -9.50 -8.23 -1.21
C ALA A 29 -10.68 -7.29 -0.92
N THR A 30 -10.41 -5.99 -0.84
CA THR A 30 -11.45 -4.97 -0.63
C THR A 30 -12.39 -4.80 -1.83
N ALA A 31 -11.90 -5.00 -3.06
CA ALA A 31 -12.77 -5.06 -4.25
C ALA A 31 -13.72 -6.27 -4.20
N ARG A 32 -13.21 -7.44 -3.78
CA ARG A 32 -13.99 -8.69 -3.72
C ARG A 32 -15.22 -8.58 -2.82
N THR A 33 -15.09 -7.89 -1.69
CA THR A 33 -16.15 -7.71 -0.70
C THR A 33 -17.05 -6.51 -0.99
N TRP A 34 -16.89 -5.87 -2.14
CA TRP A 34 -17.61 -4.65 -2.51
C TRP A 34 -17.47 -3.51 -1.50
N SER A 35 -16.37 -3.46 -0.76
CA SER A 35 -16.21 -2.56 0.38
C SER A 35 -16.24 -1.07 0.00
N ALA A 36 -16.45 -0.18 0.95
CA ALA A 36 -16.24 1.26 0.76
C ALA A 36 -14.73 1.62 0.62
N TRP A 37 -14.43 2.78 0.03
CA TRP A 37 -13.05 3.27 -0.18
C TRP A 37 -12.31 3.58 1.11
N TRP A 38 -12.99 4.06 2.16
CA TRP A 38 -12.35 4.35 3.45
C TRP A 38 -11.70 3.11 4.08
N LYS A 39 -12.27 1.90 3.87
CA LYS A 39 -11.69 0.65 4.36
C LYS A 39 -10.36 0.34 3.68
N LEU A 40 -10.23 0.64 2.38
CA LEU A 40 -8.96 0.53 1.67
C LEU A 40 -7.93 1.46 2.30
N VAL A 41 -8.30 2.73 2.50
CA VAL A 41 -7.40 3.73 3.10
C VAL A 41 -6.93 3.29 4.47
N LEU A 42 -7.84 2.86 5.34
CA LEU A 42 -7.51 2.34 6.66
C LEU A 42 -6.52 1.17 6.61
N TYR A 43 -6.75 0.19 5.73
CA TYR A 43 -5.84 -0.95 5.60
C TYR A 43 -4.46 -0.57 5.07
N VAL A 44 -4.39 0.39 4.14
CA VAL A 44 -3.11 0.88 3.62
C VAL A 44 -2.36 1.69 4.69
N VAL A 45 -3.05 2.47 5.52
CA VAL A 45 -2.42 3.15 6.68
C VAL A 45 -1.80 2.12 7.63
N LEU A 46 -2.56 1.09 8.02
CA LEU A 46 -2.04 0.02 8.88
C LEU A 46 -0.86 -0.72 8.24
N LEU A 47 -0.93 -0.99 6.93
CA LEU A 47 0.16 -1.63 6.19
C LEU A 47 1.41 -0.74 6.13
N THR A 48 1.25 0.57 6.00
CA THR A 48 2.35 1.54 6.03
C THR A 48 3.06 1.51 7.37
N ILE A 49 2.30 1.50 8.48
CA ILE A 49 2.88 1.39 9.83
C ILE A 49 3.66 0.07 9.97
N ALA A 50 3.13 -1.03 9.45
CA ALA A 50 3.82 -2.33 9.47
C ALA A 50 5.12 -2.32 8.66
N LEU A 51 5.16 -1.69 7.47
CA LEU A 51 6.40 -1.54 6.70
C LEU A 51 7.42 -0.64 7.39
N ARG A 52 6.97 0.47 7.99
CA ARG A 52 7.86 1.34 8.77
C ARG A 52 8.48 0.58 9.94
N PHE A 53 7.74 -0.33 10.57
CA PHE A 53 8.28 -1.21 11.59
C PHE A 53 9.33 -2.18 11.03
N ILE A 54 9.15 -2.73 9.82
CA ILE A 54 10.16 -3.59 9.16
C ILE A 54 11.42 -2.80 8.83
N HIS A 55 11.28 -1.58 8.29
CA HIS A 55 12.41 -0.68 8.01
C HIS A 55 13.21 -0.38 9.28
N PHE A 56 12.53 -0.13 10.40
CA PHE A 56 13.18 0.04 11.71
C PHE A 56 13.86 -1.24 12.20
N ALA A 57 13.16 -2.38 12.18
CA ALA A 57 13.63 -3.62 12.81
C ALA A 57 14.78 -4.29 12.04
N LEU A 58 14.80 -4.19 10.72
CA LEU A 58 15.80 -4.88 9.89
C LEU A 58 16.95 -3.96 9.45
N PHE A 59 16.70 -2.65 9.35
CA PHE A 59 17.64 -1.71 8.73
C PHE A 59 17.92 -0.47 9.58
N GLU A 60 17.55 -0.49 10.86
CA GLU A 60 17.77 0.60 11.81
C GLU A 60 17.18 1.95 11.35
N GLY A 61 16.16 1.91 10.48
CA GLY A 61 15.52 3.12 9.94
C GLY A 61 14.66 3.85 10.98
N SER A 62 14.41 5.13 10.78
CA SER A 62 13.59 5.94 11.69
C SER A 62 12.16 5.41 11.86
N PHE A 63 11.71 5.28 13.12
CA PHE A 63 10.34 4.92 13.49
C PHE A 63 9.63 6.08 14.20
N PHE A 64 8.30 5.99 14.37
CA PHE A 64 7.48 7.04 15.00
C PHE A 64 7.85 7.36 16.46
N LEU A 65 8.73 6.57 17.08
CA LEU A 65 9.23 6.74 18.43
C LEU A 65 10.78 6.68 18.40
N PRO A 66 11.51 7.52 19.15
CA PRO A 66 11.05 8.58 20.08
C PRO A 66 10.50 9.85 19.37
N PRO A 67 9.81 10.77 20.10
CA PRO A 67 9.18 11.96 19.51
C PRO A 67 10.12 12.89 18.72
N SER A 68 11.43 12.85 19.01
CA SER A 68 12.45 13.62 18.29
C SER A 68 12.58 13.23 16.81
N THR A 69 12.33 11.95 16.48
CA THR A 69 12.42 11.38 15.12
C THR A 69 11.06 11.37 14.41
N PHE A 70 10.00 11.84 15.06
CA PHE A 70 8.63 11.78 14.54
C PHE A 70 8.47 12.51 13.19
N GLY A 71 9.12 13.67 13.02
CA GLY A 71 9.06 14.44 11.78
C GLY A 71 9.62 13.67 10.58
N GLN A 72 10.82 13.10 10.73
CA GLN A 72 11.47 12.29 9.68
C GLN A 72 10.69 11.00 9.39
N ALA A 73 10.20 10.32 10.43
CA ALA A 73 9.39 9.12 10.29
C ALA A 73 8.10 9.38 9.50
N LEU A 74 7.48 10.55 9.69
CA LEU A 74 6.26 10.94 8.98
C LEU A 74 6.52 11.17 7.49
N GLU A 75 7.62 11.84 7.12
CA GLU A 75 8.00 12.04 5.72
C GLU A 75 8.22 10.71 4.99
N PHE A 76 8.96 9.78 5.61
CA PHE A 76 9.17 8.46 5.02
C PHE A 76 7.89 7.61 4.98
N ALA A 77 7.04 7.72 6.01
CA ALA A 77 5.74 7.05 6.02
C ALA A 77 4.81 7.58 4.93
N LEU A 78 4.85 8.88 4.61
CA LEU A 78 4.07 9.46 3.52
C LEU A 78 4.51 8.90 2.16
N VAL A 79 5.83 8.76 1.93
CA VAL A 79 6.35 8.17 0.68
C VAL A 79 5.88 6.72 0.54
N ASP A 80 6.05 5.90 1.57
CA ASP A 80 5.55 4.52 1.57
C ASP A 80 4.03 4.47 1.34
N PHE A 81 3.28 5.31 2.07
CA PHE A 81 1.83 5.34 1.97
C PHE A 81 1.37 5.63 0.54
N VAL A 82 1.99 6.59 -0.16
CA VAL A 82 1.67 6.91 -1.56
C VAL A 82 1.96 5.72 -2.48
N VAL A 83 3.13 5.08 -2.33
CA VAL A 83 3.51 3.91 -3.13
C VAL A 83 2.53 2.75 -2.91
N LEU A 84 2.22 2.44 -1.65
CA LEU A 84 1.28 1.39 -1.29
C LEU A 84 -0.14 1.72 -1.75
N MET A 85 -0.59 2.95 -1.56
CA MET A 85 -1.92 3.37 -1.98
C MET A 85 -2.08 3.22 -3.48
N PHE A 86 -1.08 3.62 -4.26
CA PHE A 86 -1.08 3.44 -5.70
C PHE A 86 -1.22 1.97 -6.09
N ALA A 87 -0.40 1.07 -5.51
CA ALA A 87 -0.49 -0.36 -5.73
C ALA A 87 -1.86 -0.95 -5.34
N ALA A 88 -2.41 -0.52 -4.20
CA ALA A 88 -3.70 -0.96 -3.69
C ALA A 88 -4.87 -0.50 -4.58
N VAL A 89 -4.85 0.75 -5.04
CA VAL A 89 -5.84 1.30 -5.98
C VAL A 89 -5.80 0.56 -7.31
N LEU A 90 -4.62 0.27 -7.85
CA LEU A 90 -4.48 -0.51 -9.08
C LEU A 90 -5.08 -1.91 -8.93
N GLY A 91 -4.70 -2.63 -7.86
CA GLY A 91 -5.23 -3.97 -7.57
C GLY A 91 -6.75 -3.98 -7.40
N ARG A 92 -7.29 -2.93 -6.77
CA ARG A 92 -8.73 -2.75 -6.58
C ARG A 92 -9.45 -2.45 -7.89
N LYS A 93 -8.97 -1.49 -8.69
CA LYS A 93 -9.59 -1.11 -9.97
C LYS A 93 -9.66 -2.29 -10.93
N LEU A 94 -8.55 -3.02 -11.10
CA LEU A 94 -8.50 -4.19 -11.99
C LEU A 94 -9.46 -5.30 -11.56
N THR A 95 -9.57 -5.53 -10.24
CA THR A 95 -10.54 -6.50 -9.71
C THR A 95 -11.98 -6.05 -9.91
N ARG A 96 -12.27 -4.77 -9.65
CA ARG A 96 -13.60 -4.20 -9.87
C ARG A 96 -14.06 -4.27 -11.31
N SER A 97 -13.20 -3.91 -12.27
CA SER A 97 -13.55 -3.98 -13.70
C SER A 97 -13.88 -5.41 -14.13
N ARG A 98 -13.12 -6.41 -13.68
CA ARG A 98 -13.39 -7.83 -13.95
C ARG A 98 -14.70 -8.31 -13.31
N GLN A 99 -14.99 -7.87 -12.09
CA GLN A 99 -16.26 -8.17 -11.44
C GLN A 99 -17.45 -7.60 -12.22
N MET A 100 -17.35 -6.34 -12.67
CA MET A 100 -18.42 -5.71 -13.46
C MET A 100 -18.64 -6.43 -14.78
N ALA A 101 -17.57 -6.73 -15.52
CA ALA A 101 -17.68 -7.48 -16.77
C ALA A 101 -18.28 -8.87 -16.60
N ARG A 102 -17.98 -9.57 -15.50
CA ARG A 102 -18.51 -10.92 -15.24
C ARG A 102 -19.94 -10.90 -14.73
N GLN A 103 -20.26 -10.00 -13.81
CA GLN A 103 -21.56 -9.99 -13.13
C GLN A 103 -22.61 -9.22 -13.92
N TYR A 104 -22.23 -8.15 -14.62
CA TYR A 104 -23.13 -7.31 -15.42
C TYR A 104 -22.88 -7.45 -16.92
N GLY A 105 -22.04 -8.39 -17.36
CA GLY A 105 -21.77 -8.62 -18.78
C GLY A 105 -23.03 -8.93 -19.60
N PHE A 106 -24.03 -9.55 -18.98
CA PHE A 106 -25.32 -9.83 -19.64
C PHE A 106 -26.09 -8.55 -20.03
N LEU A 107 -25.90 -7.43 -19.32
CA LEU A 107 -26.52 -6.15 -19.70
C LEU A 107 -25.93 -5.58 -20.99
N HIS A 108 -24.69 -5.95 -21.33
CA HIS A 108 -24.04 -5.53 -22.57
C HIS A 108 -24.39 -6.44 -23.77
N THR A 109 -24.87 -7.66 -23.54
CA THR A 109 -25.28 -8.58 -24.62
C THR A 109 -26.76 -8.42 -25.01
N ALA A 110 -27.55 -7.72 -24.19
CA ALA A 110 -29.00 -7.54 -24.39
C ALA A 110 -29.39 -6.30 -25.23
N SER A 111 -28.41 -5.52 -25.70
CA SER A 111 -28.57 -4.38 -26.62
C SER A 111 -28.00 -4.72 -27.99
#